data_AF-A0A1F6ZMF9-F1
#
_entry.id   AF-A0A1F6ZMF9-F1
#
_cell.length_a   1.000
_cell.length_b   1.000
_cell.length_c   1.000
_cell.angle_alpha   90.00
_cell.angle_beta   90.00
_cell.angle_gamma   90.00
#
_symmetry.space_group_name_H-M   'P 1'
#
loop_
_entity.id
_entity.type
_entity.pdbx_description
1 polymer ?
#
loop_
_entity_poly.entity_id
_entity_poly.type
_entity_poly.pdbx_seq_one_letter_code
_entity_poly.pdbx_strand_id
1 'polypeptide(L)' 'MVIQTRTRIREWGNSFGVVIPRELVIKEGFKANDRVIIRIDKRQNLEEFFGKGKGKIKDAQKEKNEAKKLWGMN' A
#
# COMPACT_ATOMS: atom_id res chain seq x y z
N MET A 1 6.57 -7.12 -25.16
CA MET A 1 5.49 -6.19 -24.76
C MET A 1 5.39 -6.21 -23.24
N VAL A 2 5.06 -5.08 -22.61
CA VAL A 2 4.98 -4.95 -21.14
C VAL A 2 3.58 -4.47 -20.78
N ILE A 3 2.88 -5.23 -19.93
CA ILE A 3 1.57 -4.84 -19.40
C ILE A 3 1.76 -4.43 -17.95
N GLN A 4 1.25 -3.24 -17.59
CA GLN A 4 1.14 -2.81 -16.21
C GLN A 4 -0.33 -2.61 -15.86
N THR A 5 -0.83 -3.33 -14.87
CA THR A 5 -2.22 -3.20 -14.40
C THR A 5 -2.28 -3.34 -12.88
N ARG A 6 -3.32 -2.76 -12.27
CA ARG A 6 -3.59 -2.87 -10.84
C ARG A 6 -4.58 -4.00 -10.62
N THR A 7 -4.21 -4.96 -9.79
CA THR A 7 -5.07 -6.10 -9.46
C THR A 7 -4.98 -6.46 -7.99
N ARG A 8 -5.84 -7.38 -7.55
CA ARG A 8 -5.81 -7.96 -6.21
C ARG A 8 -5.18 -9.34 -6.27
N ILE A 9 -4.36 -9.64 -5.27
CA ILE A 9 -3.88 -11.00 -5.00
C ILE A 9 -5.07 -11.82 -4.49
N ARG A 10 -5.20 -13.06 -4.94
CA ARG A 10 -6.22 -14.03 -4.55
C ARG A 10 -5.57 -15.30 -4.01
N GLU A 11 -6.25 -15.98 -3.10
CA GLU A 11 -5.85 -17.31 -2.62
C GLU A 11 -6.41 -18.39 -3.54
N TRP A 12 -5.56 -19.32 -3.93
CA TRP A 12 -5.88 -20.51 -4.73
C TRP A 12 -5.27 -21.73 -4.03
N GLY A 13 -6.06 -22.40 -3.19
CA GLY A 13 -5.58 -23.52 -2.38
C GLY A 13 -4.44 -23.07 -1.47
N ASN A 14 -3.26 -23.69 -1.61
CA ASN A 14 -2.06 -23.35 -0.84
C ASN A 14 -1.13 -22.35 -1.57
N SER A 15 -1.69 -21.47 -2.41
CA SER A 15 -0.91 -20.54 -3.22
C SER A 15 -1.64 -19.21 -3.39
N PHE A 16 -0.88 -18.16 -3.69
CA PHE A 16 -1.41 -16.86 -4.05
C PHE A 16 -1.25 -16.61 -5.54
N GLY A 17 -2.30 -16.10 -6.18
CA GLY A 17 -2.35 -15.76 -7.60
C GLY A 17 -2.72 -14.30 -7.82
N VAL A 18 -2.32 -13.76 -8.96
CA VAL A 18 -2.78 -12.46 -9.47
C VAL A 18 -3.71 -12.67 -10.64
N VAL A 19 -4.82 -11.94 -10.67
CA VAL A 19 -5.79 -12.03 -11.77
C VAL A 19 -5.49 -10.94 -12.79
N ILE A 20 -5.19 -11.33 -14.03
CA ILE A 20 -5.02 -10.41 -15.15
C ILE A 20 -6.37 -10.30 -15.89
N PRO A 21 -6.91 -9.09 -16.11
CA PRO A 21 -8.14 -8.90 -16.88
C PRO A 21 -8.05 -9.52 -18.28
N ARG A 22 -9.08 -10.28 -18.67
CA ARG A 22 -9.12 -11.01 -19.95
C ARG A 22 -8.95 -10.09 -21.16
N GLU A 23 -9.51 -8.90 -21.10
CA GLU A 23 -9.41 -7.88 -22.16
C GLU A 23 -7.96 -7.50 -22.45
N LEU A 24 -7.13 -7.32 -21.41
CA LEU A 24 -5.72 -7.00 -21.54
C LEU A 24 -4.93 -8.18 -22.14
N VAL A 25 -5.26 -9.41 -21.72
CA VAL A 25 -4.65 -10.62 -22.24
C VAL A 25 -4.87 -10.75 -23.75
N ILE A 26 -6.12 -10.55 -24.21
CA ILE A 26 -6.47 -10.65 -25.63
C ILE A 26 -5.85 -9.51 -26.44
N LYS A 27 -5.97 -8.27 -25.96
CA LYS A 27 -5.47 -7.09 -26.67
C LYS A 27 -3.97 -7.16 -26.95
N GLU A 28 -3.22 -7.68 -26.00
CA GLU A 28 -1.75 -7.73 -26.05
C GLU A 28 -1.24 -9.09 -26.52
N GLY A 29 -2.14 -10.00 -26.93
CA GLY A 29 -1.80 -11.27 -27.57
C GLY A 29 -1.25 -12.36 -26.64
N PHE A 30 -1.42 -12.23 -25.32
CA PHE A 30 -1.04 -13.25 -24.36
C PHE A 30 -2.02 -14.44 -24.38
N LYS A 31 -1.52 -15.63 -24.05
CA LYS A 31 -2.30 -16.87 -23.98
C LYS A 31 -2.16 -17.53 -22.62
N ALA A 32 -3.11 -18.42 -22.32
CA ALA A 32 -2.98 -19.29 -21.16
C ALA A 32 -1.71 -20.13 -21.28
N ASN A 33 -1.00 -20.31 -20.16
CA ASN A 33 0.28 -21.03 -20.04
C ASN A 33 1.52 -20.32 -20.60
N ASP A 34 1.40 -19.08 -21.06
CA ASP A 34 2.58 -18.28 -21.36
C ASP A 34 3.41 -18.05 -20.09
N ARG A 35 4.72 -18.22 -20.18
CA ARG A 35 5.63 -17.85 -19.08
C ARG A 35 5.82 -16.35 -19.09
N VAL A 36 5.56 -15.73 -17.94
CA VAL A 36 5.68 -14.29 -17.75
C VAL A 36 6.52 -13.98 -16.52
N ILE A 37 7.18 -12.83 -16.53
CA ILE A 37 7.85 -12.27 -15.35
C ILE A 37 6.89 -11.26 -14.72
N ILE A 38 6.66 -11.37 -13.40
CA ILE A 38 5.74 -10.50 -12.66
C ILE A 38 6.56 -9.61 -11.73
N ARG A 39 6.34 -8.30 -11.81
CA ARG A 39 6.83 -7.32 -10.82
C ARG A 39 5.69 -6.98 -9.86
N ILE A 40 5.93 -7.13 -8.56
CA ILE A 40 4.93 -6.88 -7.51
C ILE A 40 5.37 -5.67 -6.70
N ASP A 41 4.60 -4.58 -6.80
CA ASP A 41 4.77 -3.39 -5.96
C ASP A 41 3.61 -3.31 -4.96
N LYS A 42 3.90 -3.53 -3.66
CA LYS A 42 2.89 -3.44 -2.60
C LYS A 42 2.54 -1.97 -2.34
N ARG A 43 1.27 -1.60 -2.53
CA ARG A 43 0.79 -0.29 -2.08
C ARG A 43 0.77 -0.25 -0.56
N GLN A 44 1.52 0.67 0.01
CA GLN A 44 1.35 1.04 1.41
C GLN A 44 0.15 1.98 1.47
N ASN A 45 -0.92 1.60 2.16
CA ASN A 45 -1.93 2.56 2.55
C ASN A 45 -1.28 3.48 3.60
N LEU A 46 -1.06 4.75 3.24
CA LEU A 46 -0.58 5.75 4.21
C LEU A 46 -1.48 5.78 5.45
N GLU A 47 -2.78 5.49 5.31
CA GLU A 47 -3.75 5.39 6.40
C GLU A 47 -3.36 4.36 7.48
N GLU A 48 -2.76 3.22 7.11
CA GLU A 48 -2.27 2.23 8.08
C GLU A 48 -1.04 2.73 8.86
N PHE A 49 -0.23 3.59 8.25
CA PHE A 49 0.88 4.27 8.91
C PHE A 49 0.41 5.42 9.82
N PHE A 50 -0.60 6.19 9.40
CA PHE A 50 -1.19 7.27 10.22
C PHE A 50 -1.92 6.75 11.46
N GLY A 51 -2.46 5.52 11.42
CA GLY A 51 -3.04 4.85 12.59
C GLY A 51 -2.03 4.62 13.73
N LYS A 52 -0.78 4.28 13.40
CA LYS A 52 0.32 4.13 14.37
C LYS A 52 0.88 5.47 14.87
N GLY A 53 0.63 6.57 14.15
CA GLY A 53 1.05 7.92 14.52
C GLY A 53 0.17 8.61 15.57
N LYS A 54 -1.06 8.12 15.82
CA LYS A 54 -1.97 8.71 16.82
C LYS A 54 -1.43 8.68 18.26
N GLY A 55 -0.46 7.80 18.56
CA GLY A 55 0.25 7.81 19.84
C GLY A 55 1.20 9.00 19.97
N LYS A 56 1.97 9.32 18.92
CA LYS A 56 2.99 10.38 18.92
C LYS A 56 2.42 11.80 18.88
N ILE A 57 1.19 11.97 18.37
CA ILE A 57 0.52 13.27 18.34
C ILE A 57 0.15 13.73 19.77
N LYS A 58 -0.22 12.79 20.67
CA LYS A 58 -0.48 13.12 22.08
C LYS A 58 0.78 13.63 22.78
N ASP A 59 1.92 13.01 22.50
CA ASP A 59 3.21 13.44 23.08
C ASP A 59 3.66 14.79 22.52
N ALA A 60 3.52 15.04 21.22
CA ALA A 60 3.85 16.34 20.61
C ALA A 60 2.98 17.50 21.15
N GLN A 61 1.72 17.24 21.48
CA GLN A 61 0.84 18.24 22.09
C GLN A 61 1.18 18.49 23.56
N LYS A 62 1.63 17.45 24.27
CA LYS A 62 2.08 17.54 25.66
C LYS A 62 3.40 18.31 25.75
N GLU A 63 4.36 18.01 24.88
CA GLU A 63 5.62 18.76 24.74
C GLU A 63 5.38 20.22 24.37
N LYS A 64 4.45 20.52 23.45
CA LYS A 64 4.08 21.90 23.11
C LYS A 64 3.45 22.66 24.28
N ASN A 65 2.64 21.98 25.09
CA ASN A 65 2.00 22.57 26.27
C ASN A 65 2.98 22.78 27.43
N GLU A 66 3.94 21.87 27.60
CA GLU A 66 5.04 22.03 28.57
C GLU A 66 6.01 23.12 28.14
N ALA A 67 6.34 23.23 26.85
CA ALA A 67 7.13 24.33 26.31
C ALA A 67 6.46 25.69 26.54
N LYS A 68 5.13 25.80 26.36
CA LYS A 68 4.37 27.02 26.69
C LYS A 68 4.41 27.37 28.19
N LYS A 69 4.35 26.37 29.07
CA LYS A 69 4.47 26.57 30.52
C LYS A 69 5.88 26.98 30.95
N LEU A 70 6.91 26.38 30.33
CA LEU A 70 8.32 26.69 30.58
C LEU A 70 8.73 28.07 30.05
N TRP A 71 8.10 28.55 28.98
CA TRP A 71 8.36 29.89 28.41
C TRP A 71 7.55 31.03 29.02
N GLY A 72 6.79 30.79 30.10
CA GLY A 72 6.29 31.88 30.95
C GLY A 72 5.47 32.96 30.21
N MET A 73 4.55 32.55 29.35
CA MET A 73 3.48 33.46 28.91
C MET A 73 2.26 33.22 29.78
N ASN A 74 2.03 34.20 30.67
CA ASN A 74 0.80 34.40 31.44
C ASN A 74 -0.41 34.54 30.50
#